data_AF-A0A2E1I6Q7-F1
#
_entry.id   AF-A0A2E1I6Q7-F1
#
_cell.length_a   1.000
_cell.length_b   1.000
_cell.length_c   1.000
_cell.angle_alpha   90.00
_cell.angle_beta   90.00
_cell.angle_gamma   90.00
#
_symmetry.space_group_name_H-M   'P 1'
#
loop_
_entity.id
_entity.type
_entity.pdbx_description
1 polymer ?
#
loop_
_entity_poly.entity_id
_entity_poly.type
_entity_poly.pdbx_seq_one_letter_code
_entity_poly.pdbx_strand_id
1 'polypeptide(L)'
;MTVDFPSSINDVVPSLREKCKSWVEEDPENNDWTDFDGLFASLLPKEGIQEAIERLEVRFQVYLLSTAPWKNHSSLSDKRRWIAQHLPNLPEKRLILSHRKDLNRGRYLIDDRPANGTVTDSSRGISKAFGDYENQEWIHFGCAVCEYGGTPKLNWEEVLEYLDC
;
A
#
# COMPACT_ATOMS: atom_id res chain seq x y z
N MET A 1 1.39 -0.64 -6.25
CA MET A 1 0.08 -0.35 -5.63
C MET A 1 -0.88 -1.52 -5.86
N THR A 2 -1.51 -2.08 -4.83
CA THR A 2 -2.43 -3.25 -4.96
C THR A 2 -3.88 -2.87 -5.22
N VAL A 3 -4.29 -1.67 -4.80
CA VAL A 3 -5.66 -1.17 -4.83
C VAL A 3 -5.68 0.25 -5.37
N ASP A 4 -6.79 0.66 -5.98
CA ASP A 4 -7.03 2.07 -6.24
C ASP A 4 -7.73 2.68 -5.02
N PHE A 5 -6.98 3.45 -4.23
CA PHE A 5 -7.53 4.09 -3.04
C PHE A 5 -8.34 5.34 -3.43
N PRO A 6 -9.55 5.54 -2.89
CA PRO A 6 -10.37 6.70 -3.23
C PRO A 6 -9.67 8.01 -2.82
N SER A 7 -9.60 8.97 -3.72
CA SER A 7 -9.01 10.30 -3.45
C SER A 7 -9.88 11.13 -2.49
N SER A 8 -11.18 10.84 -2.45
CA SER A 8 -12.14 11.50 -1.58
C SER A 8 -13.23 10.53 -1.12
N ILE A 9 -13.98 10.92 -0.09
CA ILE A 9 -15.16 10.18 0.38
C ILE A 9 -16.20 9.96 -0.73
N ASN A 10 -16.25 10.84 -1.74
CA ASN A 10 -17.18 10.72 -2.87
C ASN A 10 -16.76 9.61 -3.85
N ASP A 11 -15.49 9.23 -3.84
CA ASP A 11 -14.94 8.16 -4.69
C ASP A 11 -15.09 6.78 -4.02
N VAL A 12 -15.52 6.74 -2.74
CA VAL A 12 -15.86 5.49 -2.04
C VAL A 12 -16.99 4.78 -2.79
N VAL A 13 -16.91 3.46 -2.82
CA VAL A 13 -17.91 2.60 -3.46
C VAL A 13 -19.32 2.94 -2.94
N PRO A 14 -20.34 2.99 -3.83
CA PRO A 14 -21.68 3.45 -3.45
C PRO A 14 -22.30 2.70 -2.25
N SER A 15 -21.95 1.43 -2.07
CA SER A 15 -22.46 0.59 -0.96
C SER A 15 -22.01 1.03 0.43
N LEU A 16 -20.90 1.78 0.54
CA LEU A 16 -20.35 2.26 1.81
C LEU A 16 -20.36 3.78 1.94
N ARG A 17 -20.35 4.53 0.83
CA ARG A 17 -20.22 5.99 0.81
C ARG A 17 -21.10 6.72 1.82
N GLU A 18 -22.40 6.44 1.81
CA GLU A 18 -23.34 7.14 2.70
C GLU A 18 -23.13 6.77 4.17
N LYS A 19 -22.72 5.52 4.46
CA LYS A 19 -22.37 5.12 5.83
C LYS A 19 -21.11 5.83 6.31
N CYS A 20 -20.09 5.96 5.45
CA CYS A 20 -18.88 6.72 5.78
C CYS A 20 -19.20 8.19 6.06
N LYS A 21 -20.08 8.81 5.25
CA LYS A 21 -20.50 10.21 5.45
C LYS A 21 -21.21 10.40 6.79
N SER A 22 -22.23 9.57 7.07
CA SER A 22 -22.94 9.64 8.35
C SER A 22 -22.01 9.41 9.53
N TRP A 23 -21.06 8.46 9.42
CA TRP A 23 -20.08 8.20 10.48
C TRP A 23 -19.17 9.40 10.77
N VAL A 24 -18.68 10.09 9.73
CA VAL A 24 -17.89 11.33 9.88
C VAL A 24 -18.73 12.47 10.48
N GLU A 25 -20.01 12.56 10.13
CA GLU A 25 -20.91 13.60 10.66
C GLU A 25 -21.28 13.37 12.14
N GLU A 26 -21.40 12.10 12.56
CA GLU A 26 -21.74 11.70 13.93
C GLU A 26 -20.58 11.85 14.92
N ASP A 27 -19.33 11.76 14.46
CA ASP A 27 -18.12 11.93 15.27
C ASP A 27 -17.21 13.02 14.67
N PRO A 28 -17.45 14.31 15.01
CA PRO A 28 -16.63 15.42 14.51
C PRO A 28 -15.16 15.36 14.95
N GLU A 29 -14.85 14.62 16.02
CA GLU A 29 -13.46 14.39 16.45
C GLU A 29 -12.75 13.36 15.56
N ASN A 30 -13.51 12.46 14.92
CA ASN A 30 -13.04 11.46 13.99
C ASN A 30 -13.50 11.75 12.54
N ASN A 31 -13.02 12.88 12.00
CA ASN A 31 -13.43 13.38 10.69
C ASN A 31 -12.73 12.72 9.49
N ASP A 32 -11.95 11.65 9.72
CA ASP A 32 -11.23 10.94 8.66
C ASP A 32 -12.01 9.69 8.24
N TRP A 33 -12.74 9.80 7.12
CA TRP A 33 -13.52 8.68 6.56
C TRP A 33 -12.67 7.43 6.25
N THR A 34 -11.34 7.56 6.17
CA THR A 34 -10.44 6.41 5.98
C THR A 34 -10.37 5.51 7.22
N ASP A 35 -10.82 6.00 8.37
CA ASP A 35 -10.93 5.24 9.61
C ASP A 35 -12.23 4.42 9.74
N PHE A 36 -13.12 4.50 8.74
CA PHE A 36 -14.36 3.71 8.71
C PHE A 36 -14.09 2.20 8.62
N ASP A 37 -14.74 1.43 9.49
CA ASP A 37 -14.61 -0.02 9.54
C ASP A 37 -15.13 -0.70 8.26
N GLY A 38 -14.34 -1.61 7.70
CA GLY A 38 -14.68 -2.35 6.49
C GLY A 38 -14.36 -1.62 5.18
N LEU A 39 -13.93 -0.35 5.22
CA LEU A 39 -13.54 0.41 4.04
C LEU A 39 -12.47 -0.32 3.21
N PHE A 40 -11.43 -0.84 3.88
CA PHE A 40 -10.30 -1.46 3.19
C PHE A 40 -10.69 -2.78 2.51
N ALA A 41 -11.71 -3.47 3.01
CA ALA A 41 -12.21 -4.70 2.40
C ALA A 41 -13.03 -4.43 1.13
N SER A 42 -13.55 -3.21 0.95
CA SER A 42 -14.38 -2.85 -0.20
C SER A 42 -13.59 -2.28 -1.39
N LEU A 43 -12.28 -2.08 -1.24
CA LEU A 43 -11.45 -1.47 -2.27
C LEU A 43 -11.39 -2.36 -3.51
N LEU A 44 -11.30 -1.74 -4.69
CA LEU A 44 -11.14 -2.49 -5.93
C LEU A 44 -9.66 -2.79 -6.18
N PRO A 45 -9.34 -3.98 -6.73
CA PRO A 45 -7.97 -4.29 -7.15
C PRO A 45 -7.54 -3.34 -8.24
N LYS A 46 -6.28 -2.91 -8.15
CA LYS A 46 -5.67 -2.13 -9.20
C LYS A 46 -5.54 -2.96 -10.46
N GLU A 47 -5.86 -2.36 -11.60
CA GLU A 47 -5.68 -3.02 -12.91
C GLU A 47 -4.25 -3.57 -13.06
N GLY A 48 -4.14 -4.80 -13.57
CA GLY A 48 -2.87 -5.49 -13.80
C GLY A 48 -2.19 -6.08 -12.55
N ILE A 49 -2.74 -5.92 -11.33
CA ILE A 49 -2.07 -6.39 -10.11
C ILE A 49 -1.80 -7.90 -10.10
N GLN A 50 -2.75 -8.71 -10.59
CA GLN A 50 -2.60 -10.15 -10.57
C GLN A 50 -1.50 -10.60 -11.53
N GLU A 51 -1.55 -10.12 -12.78
CA GLU A 51 -0.51 -10.40 -13.78
C GLU A 51 0.87 -9.91 -13.32
N ALA A 52 0.94 -8.73 -12.71
CA ALA A 52 2.20 -8.20 -12.19
C ALA A 52 2.78 -9.10 -11.10
N ILE A 53 1.97 -9.59 -10.17
CA ILE A 53 2.43 -10.55 -9.14
C ILE A 53 2.93 -11.83 -9.81
N GLU A 54 2.16 -12.40 -10.74
CA GLU A 54 2.53 -13.64 -11.45
C GLU A 54 3.87 -13.50 -12.19
N ARG A 55 4.08 -12.39 -12.92
CA ARG A 55 5.35 -12.10 -13.61
C ARG A 55 6.51 -11.86 -12.64
N LEU A 56 6.29 -11.12 -11.56
CA LEU A 56 7.31 -10.89 -10.53
C LEU A 56 7.71 -12.20 -9.83
N GLU A 57 6.77 -13.12 -9.56
CA GLU A 57 7.03 -14.39 -8.89
C GLU A 57 7.93 -15.34 -9.70
N VAL A 58 8.08 -15.11 -11.01
CA VAL A 58 9.05 -15.86 -11.86
C VAL A 58 10.50 -15.60 -11.41
N ARG A 59 10.79 -14.38 -10.93
CA ARG A 59 12.17 -13.93 -10.62
C ARG A 59 12.38 -13.59 -9.15
N PHE A 60 11.32 -13.23 -8.44
CA PHE A 60 11.38 -12.69 -7.09
C PHE A 60 10.49 -13.46 -6.13
N GLN A 61 10.85 -13.41 -4.84
CA GLN A 61 9.90 -13.74 -3.79
C GLN A 61 9.06 -12.51 -3.47
N VAL A 62 7.80 -12.53 -3.90
CA VAL A 62 6.89 -11.39 -3.75
C VAL A 62 6.20 -11.44 -2.40
N TYR A 63 6.20 -10.30 -1.69
CA TYR A 63 5.45 -10.09 -0.45
C TYR A 63 4.59 -8.84 -0.58
N LEU A 64 3.37 -8.91 -0.05
CA LEU A 64 2.52 -7.74 0.14
C LEU A 64 2.85 -7.10 1.49
N LEU A 65 3.49 -5.95 1.46
CA LEU A 65 3.82 -5.15 2.63
C LEU A 65 2.86 -3.97 2.75
N SER A 66 2.01 -3.98 3.77
CA SER A 66 0.99 -2.94 3.96
C SER A 66 1.01 -2.39 5.39
N THR A 67 0.56 -1.14 5.52
CA THR A 67 0.37 -0.48 6.81
C THR A 67 -1.12 -0.31 7.04
N ALA A 68 -1.62 -0.72 8.21
CA ALA A 68 -2.98 -0.41 8.65
C ALA A 68 -2.97 0.92 9.40
N PRO A 69 -3.92 1.84 9.20
CA PRO A 69 -4.08 3.01 10.05
C PRO A 69 -4.27 2.59 11.51
N TRP A 70 -3.73 3.38 12.44
CA TRP A 70 -3.79 3.05 13.86
C TRP A 70 -5.21 3.18 14.45
N LYS A 71 -5.98 4.15 13.93
CA LYS A 71 -7.35 4.43 14.37
C LYS A 71 -8.38 3.47 13.74
N ASN A 72 -8.11 2.97 12.53
CA ASN A 72 -8.93 1.95 11.89
C ASN A 72 -8.54 0.53 12.35
N HIS A 73 -9.21 0.04 13.40
CA HIS A 73 -8.94 -1.29 13.93
C HIS A 73 -9.28 -2.42 12.96
N SER A 74 -10.30 -2.28 12.11
CA SER A 74 -10.66 -3.33 11.16
C SER A 74 -9.65 -3.49 10.03
N SER A 75 -8.89 -2.43 9.70
CA SER A 75 -8.01 -2.35 8.53
C SER A 75 -7.03 -3.51 8.39
N LEU A 76 -6.45 -4.00 9.51
CA LEU A 76 -5.57 -5.18 9.50
C LEU A 76 -6.30 -6.42 8.97
N SER A 77 -7.48 -6.70 9.53
CA SER A 77 -8.31 -7.85 9.15
C SER A 77 -8.88 -7.70 7.74
N ASP A 78 -9.22 -6.47 7.35
CA ASP A 78 -9.77 -6.13 6.04
C ASP A 78 -8.75 -6.41 4.94
N LYS A 79 -7.50 -6.00 5.12
CA LYS A 79 -6.43 -6.27 4.14
C LYS A 79 -6.22 -7.76 3.92
N ARG A 80 -6.25 -8.56 4.99
CA ARG A 80 -6.18 -10.03 4.89
C ARG A 80 -7.38 -10.61 4.14
N ARG A 81 -8.60 -10.15 4.45
CA ARG A 81 -9.83 -10.57 3.74
C ARG A 81 -9.79 -10.19 2.27
N TRP A 82 -9.35 -8.97 1.97
CA TRP A 82 -9.20 -8.45 0.63
C TRP A 82 -8.25 -9.31 -0.21
N ILE A 83 -7.08 -9.68 0.34
CA ILE A 83 -6.12 -10.55 -0.34
C ILE A 83 -6.74 -11.93 -0.62
N ALA A 84 -7.41 -12.54 0.36
CA ALA A 84 -8.05 -13.83 0.17
C ALA A 84 -9.15 -13.80 -0.91
N GLN A 85 -9.82 -12.66 -1.09
CA GLN A 85 -10.88 -12.47 -2.08
C GLN A 85 -10.33 -12.18 -3.48
N HIS A 86 -9.33 -11.30 -3.59
CA HIS A 86 -8.88 -10.75 -4.88
C HIS A 86 -7.58 -11.36 -5.40
N LEU A 87 -6.78 -11.99 -4.53
CA LEU A 87 -5.50 -12.61 -4.87
C LEU A 87 -5.44 -14.05 -4.29
N PRO A 88 -6.39 -14.94 -4.65
CA PRO A 88 -6.50 -16.26 -4.03
C PRO A 88 -5.30 -17.17 -4.29
N ASN A 89 -4.50 -16.88 -5.32
CA ASN A 89 -3.29 -17.62 -5.66
C ASN A 89 -2.05 -17.17 -4.87
N LEU A 90 -2.11 -16.01 -4.19
CA LEU A 90 -0.99 -15.53 -3.39
C LEU A 90 -0.83 -16.41 -2.14
N PRO A 91 0.35 -16.99 -1.87
CA PRO A 91 0.53 -17.84 -0.70
C PRO A 91 0.29 -17.09 0.61
N GLU A 92 -0.38 -17.72 1.58
CA GLU A 92 -0.80 -17.09 2.84
C GLU A 92 0.35 -16.44 3.62
N LYS A 93 1.57 -16.98 3.48
CA LYS A 93 2.79 -16.48 4.15
C LYS A 93 3.43 -15.27 3.43
N ARG A 94 2.75 -14.65 2.46
CA ARG A 94 3.26 -13.47 1.71
C ARG A 94 2.69 -12.13 2.18
N LEU A 95 1.80 -12.08 3.18
CA LEU A 95 1.32 -10.82 3.76
C LEU A 95 2.16 -10.39 4.96
N ILE A 96 2.67 -9.16 4.93
CA ILE A 96 3.32 -8.49 6.05
C ILE A 96 2.56 -7.20 6.38
N LEU A 97 2.07 -7.08 7.61
CA LEU A 97 1.43 -5.88 8.12
C LEU A 97 2.38 -5.17 9.08
N SER A 98 2.82 -3.96 8.72
CA SER A 98 3.82 -3.23 9.49
C SER A 98 3.71 -1.72 9.30
N HIS A 99 3.97 -0.97 10.36
CA HIS A 99 4.22 0.48 10.32
C HIS A 99 5.69 0.83 10.01
N ARG A 100 6.58 -0.16 10.06
CA ARG A 100 8.03 0.00 9.92
C ARG A 100 8.50 -0.69 8.64
N LYS A 101 8.22 -0.06 7.50
CA LYS A 101 8.61 -0.61 6.19
C LYS A 101 10.14 -0.67 6.04
N ASP A 102 10.84 0.29 6.63
CA ASP A 102 12.30 0.39 6.74
C ASP A 102 12.98 -0.85 7.37
N LEU A 103 12.27 -1.61 8.22
CA LEU A 103 12.81 -2.80 8.87
C LEU A 103 12.67 -4.08 8.04
N ASN A 104 11.98 -4.03 6.90
CA ASN A 104 11.74 -5.21 6.08
C ASN A 104 12.97 -5.54 5.23
N ARG A 105 13.28 -6.84 5.16
CA ARG A 105 14.34 -7.37 4.31
C ARG A 105 13.80 -7.63 2.92
N GLY A 106 14.51 -7.13 1.92
CA GLY A 106 14.15 -7.28 0.51
C GLY A 106 15.04 -6.40 -0.35
N ARG A 107 15.11 -6.70 -1.65
CA ARG A 107 15.87 -5.90 -2.62
C ARG A 107 15.07 -4.70 -3.14
N TYR A 108 13.77 -4.88 -3.34
CA TYR A 108 12.89 -3.87 -3.92
C TYR A 108 11.70 -3.60 -3.01
N LEU A 109 11.31 -2.34 -2.90
CA LEU A 109 10.02 -1.91 -2.38
C LEU A 109 9.29 -1.12 -3.48
N ILE A 110 8.14 -1.63 -3.92
CA ILE A 110 7.26 -0.93 -4.87
C ILE A 110 6.13 -0.29 -4.06
N ASP A 111 6.14 1.03 -3.96
CA ASP A 111 5.22 1.79 -3.09
C ASP A 111 4.78 3.06 -3.80
N ASP A 112 3.53 3.48 -3.60
CA ASP A 112 2.95 4.71 -4.14
C ASP A 112 3.17 5.91 -3.20
N ARG A 113 3.40 5.66 -1.92
CA ARG A 113 3.60 6.74 -0.95
C ARG A 113 4.96 7.39 -1.15
N PRO A 114 5.06 8.73 -1.02
CA PRO A 114 6.33 9.41 -1.07
C PRO A 114 7.24 8.95 0.08
N ALA A 115 8.55 9.06 -0.14
CA ALA A 115 9.59 8.78 0.84
C ALA A 115 9.65 7.32 1.35
N ASN A 116 9.56 6.30 0.49
CA ASN A 116 10.02 4.91 0.75
C ASN A 116 9.58 4.27 2.09
N GLY A 117 8.43 4.66 2.65
CA GLY A 117 8.04 4.23 4.00
C GLY A 117 8.95 4.77 5.12
N THR A 118 9.48 5.98 4.96
CA THR A 118 10.33 6.68 5.91
C THR A 118 9.65 6.81 7.25
N VAL A 119 10.41 6.53 8.30
CA VAL A 119 10.04 6.74 9.69
C VAL A 119 10.89 7.88 10.21
N THR A 120 10.23 8.97 10.58
CA THR A 120 10.87 10.16 11.15
C THR A 120 10.49 10.32 12.61
N ASP A 121 11.48 10.35 13.49
CA ASP A 121 11.36 10.78 14.87
C ASP A 121 12.27 11.99 15.08
N SER A 122 11.70 13.18 14.91
CA SER A 122 12.42 14.46 15.01
C SER A 122 12.99 14.70 16.40
N SER A 123 12.36 14.16 17.45
CA SER A 123 12.85 14.30 18.83
C SER A 123 14.15 13.54 19.07
N ARG A 124 14.34 12.45 18.31
CA ARG A 124 15.54 11.59 18.37
C ARG A 124 16.47 11.78 17.17
N GLY A 125 16.14 12.66 16.24
CA GLY A 125 16.91 12.88 15.00
C GLY A 125 16.98 11.63 14.11
N ILE A 126 15.98 10.76 14.17
CA ILE A 126 15.94 9.52 13.37
C ILE A 126 15.14 9.79 12.10
N SER A 127 15.73 9.54 10.94
CA SER A 127 15.04 9.37 9.67
C SER A 127 15.55 8.06 9.07
N LYS A 128 14.66 7.08 8.91
CA LYS A 128 15.00 5.76 8.35
C LYS A 128 14.04 5.36 7.27
N ALA A 129 14.54 5.00 6.11
CA ALA A 129 13.77 4.67 4.92
C ALA A 129 14.13 3.27 4.40
N PHE A 130 13.21 2.64 3.66
CA PHE A 130 13.61 1.52 2.82
C PHE A 130 14.56 2.03 1.72
N GLY A 131 15.72 1.39 1.56
CA GLY A 131 16.81 1.95 0.74
C GLY A 131 18.03 2.40 1.54
N ASP A 132 17.91 2.59 2.86
CA ASP A 132 19.03 2.98 3.71
C ASP A 132 20.04 1.84 3.95
N TYR A 133 19.64 0.59 3.69
CA TYR A 133 20.50 -0.59 3.78
C TYR A 133 21.03 -0.98 2.40
N GLU A 134 22.22 -1.58 2.36
CA GLU A 134 22.87 -1.98 1.10
C GLU A 134 21.96 -2.88 0.25
N ASN A 135 21.95 -2.62 -1.05
CA ASN A 135 21.20 -3.36 -2.07
C ASN A 135 19.67 -3.28 -1.93
N GLN A 136 19.16 -2.25 -1.25
CA GLN A 136 17.74 -1.92 -1.26
C GLN A 136 17.44 -0.79 -2.23
N GLU A 137 16.38 -0.96 -3.01
CA GLU A 137 15.89 0.05 -3.93
C GLU A 137 14.39 0.27 -3.72
N TRP A 138 13.99 1.54 -3.73
CA TRP A 138 12.60 1.93 -3.76
C TRP A 138 12.17 2.34 -5.17
N ILE A 139 11.10 1.71 -5.64
CA ILE A 139 10.43 2.02 -6.89
C ILE A 139 9.15 2.77 -6.54
N HIS A 140 9.08 4.05 -6.95
CA HIS A 140 7.92 4.90 -6.68
C HIS A 140 6.86 4.67 -7.75
N PHE A 141 5.76 4.03 -7.35
CA PHE A 141 4.67 3.63 -8.24
C PHE A 141 3.64 4.76 -8.43
N GLY A 142 3.18 4.97 -9.66
CA GLY A 142 2.11 5.92 -9.98
C GLY A 142 2.60 7.35 -10.14
N CYS A 143 3.91 7.54 -10.34
CA CYS A 143 4.52 8.85 -10.45
C CYS A 143 5.45 8.93 -11.68
N ALA A 144 5.39 10.05 -12.40
CA ALA A 144 6.26 10.30 -13.55
C ALA A 144 7.63 10.88 -13.15
N VAL A 145 7.71 11.56 -12.00
CA VAL A 145 8.93 12.20 -11.49
C VAL A 145 8.93 12.13 -9.96
N CYS A 146 9.96 11.57 -9.35
CA CYS A 146 10.05 11.53 -7.90
C CYS A 146 10.90 12.67 -7.33
N GLU A 147 10.28 13.54 -6.53
CA GLU A 147 10.95 14.63 -5.81
C GLU A 147 11.74 14.16 -4.58
N TYR A 148 11.48 12.93 -4.12
CA TYR A 148 11.97 12.39 -2.85
C TYR A 148 13.01 11.25 -3.02
N GLY A 149 13.51 11.03 -4.23
CA GLY A 149 14.45 9.95 -4.59
C GLY A 149 13.78 8.71 -5.17
N GLY A 150 14.53 7.63 -5.42
CA GLY A 150 13.97 6.38 -5.97
C GLY A 150 13.70 6.39 -7.48
N THR A 151 13.24 5.24 -7.97
CA THR A 151 13.03 4.99 -9.40
C THR A 151 11.54 5.18 -9.74
N PRO A 152 11.14 6.27 -10.42
CA PRO A 152 9.73 6.53 -10.73
C PRO A 152 9.23 5.59 -11.84
N LYS A 153 8.04 5.03 -11.63
CA LYS A 153 7.33 4.19 -12.61
C LYS A 153 5.83 4.47 -12.54
N LEU A 154 5.21 4.74 -13.68
CA LEU A 154 3.82 5.20 -13.75
C LEU A 154 2.82 4.06 -13.52
N ASN A 155 3.14 2.85 -13.98
CA ASN A 155 2.22 1.72 -13.99
C ASN A 155 2.97 0.38 -13.84
N TRP A 156 2.23 -0.72 -13.78
CA TRP A 156 2.81 -2.06 -13.61
C TRP A 156 3.72 -2.49 -14.76
N GLU A 157 3.39 -2.14 -16.01
CA GLU A 157 4.21 -2.54 -17.16
C GLU A 157 5.61 -1.93 -17.08
N GLU A 158 5.71 -0.63 -16.76
CA GLU A 158 7.01 0.03 -16.58
C GLU A 158 7.83 -0.55 -15.42
N VAL A 159 7.15 -0.98 -14.33
CA VAL A 159 7.81 -1.66 -13.21
C VAL A 159 8.34 -3.03 -13.63
N LEU A 160 7.55 -3.79 -14.38
CA LEU A 160 7.91 -5.13 -14.85
C LEU A 160 9.07 -5.05 -15.84
N GLU A 161 9.01 -4.14 -16.81
CA GLU A 161 10.12 -3.87 -17.75
C GLU A 161 11.41 -3.50 -17.00
N TYR A 162 11.31 -2.62 -15.99
CA TYR A 162 12.46 -2.21 -15.19
C TYR A 162 13.10 -3.36 -14.41
N LEU A 163 12.29 -4.33 -13.98
CA LEU A 163 12.73 -5.51 -13.23
C LEU A 163 12.98 -6.73 -14.12
N ASP A 164 12.96 -6.55 -15.45
CA ASP A 164 13.07 -7.59 -16.48
C ASP A 164 12.09 -8.77 -16.26
N CYS A 165 10.84 -8.47 -15.90
CA CYS A 165 9.76 -9.45 -15.66
C CYS A 165 8.69 -9.40 -16.76
#